data_AF-A0A847ZZQ2-F1
#
_entry.id   AF-A0A847ZZQ2-F1
#
_cell.length_a   1.000
_cell.length_b   1.000
_cell.length_c   1.000
_cell.angle_alpha   90.00
_cell.angle_beta   90.00
_cell.angle_gamma   90.00
#
_symmetry.space_group_name_H-M   'P 1'
#
loop_
_entity.id
_entity.type
_entity.pdbx_description
1 polymer ?
#
loop_
_entity_poly.entity_id
_entity_poly.type
_entity_poly.pdbx_seq_one_letter_code
_entity_poly.pdbx_strand_id
1 'polypeptide(L)'
;TIKILNMVPEPRTIALSIDGLPGADISIADMAEVKGRSADIPVEPDKLRALHVFVTVSPQLLQQGQTHFRIIASDHQSFETDVYNAIFEVPESMK
;
A
#
# COMPACT_ATOMS: atom_id res chain seq x y z
N THR A 1 5.86 -0.03 7.58
CA THR A 1 5.99 -1.44 7.10
C THR A 1 4.63 -2.08 7.11
N ILE A 2 4.28 -2.82 6.05
CA ILE A 2 3.04 -3.58 5.91
C ILE A 2 3.35 -5.06 6.04
N LYS A 3 2.50 -5.83 6.71
CA LYS A 3 2.65 -7.28 6.85
C LYS A 3 1.44 -7.96 6.25
N ILE A 4 1.66 -8.89 5.33
CA ILE A 4 0.60 -9.67 4.68
C ILE A 4 0.85 -11.14 5.00
N LEU A 5 -0.15 -11.80 5.62
CA LEU A 5 -0.10 -13.22 5.95
C LEU A 5 -1.04 -13.98 5.02
N ASN A 6 -0.52 -14.94 4.27
CA ASN A 6 -1.36 -15.89 3.57
C ASN A 6 -1.68 -17.07 4.50
N MET A 7 -2.94 -17.25 4.88
CA MET A 7 -3.42 -18.36 5.73
C MET A 7 -4.02 -19.53 4.93
N VAL A 8 -3.88 -19.49 3.59
CA VAL A 8 -4.36 -20.54 2.69
C VAL A 8 -3.16 -21.37 2.24
N PRO A 9 -3.29 -22.70 2.13
CA PRO A 9 -2.20 -23.60 1.73
C PRO A 9 -1.90 -23.55 0.22
N GLU A 10 -2.08 -22.40 -0.44
CA GLU A 10 -1.88 -22.18 -1.87
C GLU A 10 -1.25 -20.79 -2.11
N PRO A 11 -0.35 -20.63 -3.09
CA PRO A 11 0.23 -19.33 -3.41
C PRO A 11 -0.85 -18.34 -3.83
N ARG A 12 -0.85 -17.14 -3.25
CA ARG A 12 -1.83 -16.08 -3.56
C ARG A 12 -1.14 -14.83 -4.06
N THR A 13 -1.85 -14.06 -4.88
CA THR A 13 -1.44 -12.72 -5.28
C THR A 13 -2.40 -11.73 -4.64
N ILE A 14 -1.91 -10.93 -3.70
CA ILE A 14 -2.70 -9.94 -2.99
C ILE A 14 -2.50 -8.59 -3.67
N ALA A 15 -3.59 -7.99 -4.15
CA ALA A 15 -3.58 -6.65 -4.70
C ALA A 15 -3.55 -5.64 -3.56
N LEU A 16 -2.43 -4.94 -3.41
CA LEU A 16 -2.27 -3.83 -2.48
C LEU A 16 -2.56 -2.53 -3.22
N SER A 17 -3.42 -1.67 -2.67
CA SER A 17 -3.75 -0.37 -3.28
C SER A 17 -3.92 0.74 -2.26
N ILE A 18 -3.82 1.98 -2.73
CA ILE A 18 -4.04 3.18 -1.91
C ILE A 18 -5.22 4.02 -2.38
N ASP A 19 -6.02 4.46 -1.42
CA ASP A 19 -7.20 5.28 -1.67
C ASP A 19 -7.26 6.48 -0.71
N GLY A 20 -7.88 7.59 -1.14
CA GLY A 20 -8.01 8.80 -0.32
C GLY A 20 -6.79 9.74 -0.33
N LEU A 21 -5.72 9.40 -1.06
CA LEU A 21 -4.55 10.27 -1.26
C LEU A 21 -4.36 10.56 -2.77
N PRO A 22 -4.91 11.66 -3.30
CA PRO A 22 -4.76 12.03 -4.71
C PRO A 22 -3.29 12.29 -5.08
N GLY A 23 -2.86 11.84 -6.27
CA GLY A 23 -1.48 12.06 -6.74
C GLY A 23 -0.40 11.29 -5.99
N ALA A 24 -0.80 10.33 -5.15
CA ALA A 24 0.09 9.43 -4.45
C ALA A 24 0.46 8.20 -5.28
N ASP A 25 1.71 7.77 -5.15
CA ASP A 25 2.24 6.51 -5.64
C ASP A 25 2.87 5.72 -4.49
N ILE A 26 2.80 4.40 -4.58
CA ILE A 26 3.52 3.45 -3.75
C ILE A 26 4.76 2.95 -4.48
N SER A 27 5.84 2.78 -3.72
CA SER A 27 7.02 2.04 -4.11
C SER A 27 7.38 1.06 -3.00
N ILE A 28 7.93 -0.10 -3.39
CA ILE A 28 8.23 -1.19 -2.47
C ILE A 28 9.71 -1.50 -2.61
N ALA A 29 10.45 -1.46 -1.50
CA ALA A 29 11.91 -1.60 -1.52
C ALA A 29 12.41 -2.85 -2.27
N ASP A 30 11.73 -3.97 -2.08
CA ASP A 30 12.10 -5.27 -2.66
C ASP A 30 11.49 -5.49 -4.07
N MET A 31 10.76 -4.51 -4.62
CA MET A 31 10.08 -4.61 -5.91
C MET A 31 10.21 -3.28 -6.68
N ALA A 32 11.40 -3.04 -7.25
CA ALA A 32 11.75 -1.77 -7.90
C ALA A 32 10.86 -1.40 -9.11
N GLU A 33 10.22 -2.39 -9.73
CA GLU A 33 9.29 -2.20 -10.86
C GLU A 33 7.92 -1.66 -10.41
N VAL A 34 7.58 -1.78 -9.13
CA VAL A 34 6.32 -1.28 -8.58
C VAL A 34 6.41 0.23 -8.40
N LYS A 35 5.73 0.96 -9.29
CA LYS A 35 5.45 2.39 -9.18
C LYS A 35 4.02 2.65 -9.66
N GLY A 36 3.18 3.16 -8.78
CA GLY A 36 1.78 3.47 -9.11
C GLY A 36 0.91 3.46 -7.86
N ARG A 37 -0.41 3.35 -8.04
CA ARG A 37 -1.39 3.32 -6.93
C ARG A 37 -1.72 1.92 -6.41
N SER A 38 -1.24 0.89 -7.09
CA SER A 38 -1.49 -0.50 -6.76
C SER A 38 -0.29 -1.38 -7.09
N ALA A 39 -0.19 -2.52 -6.42
CA ALA A 39 0.87 -3.50 -6.58
C ALA A 39 0.33 -4.91 -6.33
N ASP A 40 0.71 -5.85 -7.18
CA ASP A 40 0.41 -7.27 -7.01
C ASP A 40 1.51 -7.93 -6.18
N ILE A 41 1.16 -8.41 -4.99
CA ILE A 41 2.11 -8.99 -4.04
C ILE A 41 1.95 -10.51 -4.03
N PRO A 42 2.90 -11.28 -4.57
CA PRO A 42 2.87 -12.73 -4.41
C PRO A 42 3.19 -13.10 -2.95
N VAL A 43 2.39 -13.97 -2.35
CA VAL A 43 2.56 -14.45 -0.98
C VAL A 43 2.45 -15.97 -0.97
N GLU A 44 3.54 -16.60 -0.56
CA GLU A 44 3.65 -18.05 -0.42
C GLU A 44 2.65 -18.61 0.62
N PRO A 45 2.23 -19.89 0.49
CA PRO A 45 1.37 -20.57 1.45
C PRO A 45 1.88 -20.46 2.89
N ASP A 46 1.00 -20.18 3.83
CA ASP A 46 1.29 -20.13 5.28
C ASP A 46 2.49 -19.24 5.66
N LYS A 47 2.83 -18.24 4.83
CA LYS A 47 3.94 -17.33 5.06
C LYS A 47 3.51 -15.88 5.24
N LEU A 48 4.20 -15.23 6.17
CA LEU A 48 4.16 -13.79 6.36
C LEU A 48 5.16 -13.12 5.43
N ARG A 49 4.68 -12.18 4.60
CA ARG A 49 5.53 -11.28 3.82
C ARG A 49 5.50 -9.88 4.44
N ALA A 50 6.66 -9.36 4.81
CA ALA A 50 6.81 -7.99 5.30
C ALA A 50 7.30 -7.09 4.16
N LEU A 51 6.60 -5.98 3.93
CA LEU A 51 6.87 -5.03 2.85
C LEU A 51 7.28 -3.67 3.43
N HIS A 52 8.42 -3.16 2.96
CA HIS A 52 8.84 -1.78 3.17
C HIS A 52 8.25 -0.92 2.05
N VAL A 53 7.07 -0.37 2.32
CA VAL A 53 6.32 0.47 1.39
C VAL A 53 6.57 1.94 1.69
N PHE A 54 6.94 2.68 0.65
CA PHE A 54 7.08 4.14 0.67
C PHE A 54 5.94 4.75 -0.12
N VAL A 55 5.28 5.75 0.46
CA VAL A 55 4.23 6.53 -0.18
C VAL A 55 4.82 7.89 -0.56
N THR A 56 4.71 8.25 -1.84
CA THR A 56 5.17 9.54 -2.36
C THR A 56 3.99 10.27 -2.96
N VAL A 57 3.84 11.56 -2.68
CA VAL A 57 2.77 12.39 -3.24
C VAL A 57 3.40 13.50 -4.08
N SER A 58 2.85 13.71 -5.28
CA SER A 58 3.29 14.79 -6.16
C SER A 58 3.14 16.15 -5.45
N PRO A 59 4.18 17.02 -5.44
CA PRO A 59 4.14 18.31 -4.72
C PRO A 59 2.97 19.22 -5.10
N GLN A 60 2.51 19.14 -6.35
CA GLN A 60 1.39 19.93 -6.89
C GLN A 60 0.04 19.54 -6.30
N LEU A 61 -0.08 18.34 -5.73
CA LEU A 61 -1.31 17.76 -5.17
C LEU A 61 -1.23 17.58 -3.64
N LEU A 62 -0.12 18.00 -3.03
CA LEU A 62 0.05 17.99 -1.57
C LEU A 62 -1.00 18.89 -0.92
N GLN A 63 -1.80 18.30 -0.04
CA GLN A 63 -2.68 19.03 0.87
C GLN A 63 -1.88 19.43 2.12
N GLN A 64 -2.03 20.66 2.59
CA GLN A 64 -1.37 21.13 3.79
C GLN A 64 -1.90 20.39 5.04
N GLY A 65 -1.00 20.06 5.97
CA GLY A 65 -1.34 19.37 7.22
C GLY A 65 -1.39 17.84 7.08
N GLN A 66 -2.45 17.22 7.60
CA GLN A 66 -2.64 15.77 7.64
C GLN A 66 -3.71 15.34 6.64
N THR A 67 -3.40 14.33 5.82
CA THR A 67 -4.36 13.70 4.92
C THR A 67 -4.59 12.26 5.33
N HIS A 68 -5.83 11.92 5.66
CA HIS A 68 -6.22 10.53 5.93
C HIS A 68 -6.32 9.76 4.62
N PHE A 69 -5.75 8.56 4.60
CA PHE A 69 -5.82 7.68 3.44
C PHE A 69 -5.94 6.23 3.89
N ARG A 70 -6.30 5.36 2.96
CA ARG A 70 -6.51 3.94 3.19
C ARG A 70 -5.53 3.14 2.37
N ILE A 71 -5.01 2.09 2.98
CA ILE A 71 -4.31 1.02 2.30
C ILE A 71 -5.25 -0.17 2.27
N ILE A 72 -5.49 -0.71 1.08
CA ILE A 72 -6.46 -1.78 0.85
C ILE A 72 -5.69 -2.98 0.33
N ALA A 73 -5.81 -4.12 1.01
CA ALA A 73 -5.30 -5.40 0.54
C ALA A 73 -6.50 -6.25 0.13
N SER A 74 -6.59 -6.61 -1.15
CA SER A 74 -7.67 -7.43 -1.68
C SER A 74 -7.15 -8.67 -2.39
N ASP A 75 -7.81 -9.80 -2.18
CA ASP A 75 -7.61 -10.99 -2.99
C ASP A 75 -8.75 -11.14 -4.00
N HIS A 76 -8.38 -11.14 -5.29
CA HIS A 76 -9.33 -11.33 -6.38
C HIS A 76 -9.89 -12.75 -6.49
N GLN A 77 -9.23 -13.75 -5.90
CA GLN A 77 -9.68 -15.15 -5.93
C GLN A 77 -10.72 -15.44 -4.84
N SER A 78 -10.48 -14.97 -3.62
CA SER A 78 -11.38 -15.24 -2.48
C SER A 78 -12.37 -14.11 -2.17
N PHE A 79 -12.29 -12.97 -2.86
CA PHE A 79 -13.02 -11.73 -2.56
C PHE A 79 -12.77 -11.18 -1.14
N GLU A 80 -11.71 -11.63 -0.48
CA GLU A 80 -11.28 -11.13 0.81
C GLU A 80 -10.69 -9.72 0.66
N THR A 81 -11.02 -8.82 1.57
CA THR A 81 -10.48 -7.46 1.58
C THR A 81 -10.23 -7.01 3.01
N ASP A 82 -9.05 -6.46 3.24
CA ASP A 82 -8.68 -5.80 4.49
C ASP A 82 -8.30 -4.33 4.21
N VAL A 83 -8.61 -3.45 5.16
CA VAL A 83 -8.45 -2.00 5.02
C VAL A 83 -7.74 -1.45 6.24
N TYR A 84 -6.60 -0.80 6.00
CA TYR A 84 -5.83 -0.11 7.02
C TYR A 84 -5.90 1.41 6.84
N ASN A 85 -6.30 2.13 7.89
CA ASN A 85 -6.35 3.59 7.89
C ASN A 85 -5.00 4.17 8.28
N ALA A 86 -4.49 5.09 7.47
CA ALA A 86 -3.20 5.75 7.65
C ALA A 86 -3.34 7.28 7.51
N ILE A 87 -2.32 8.00 7.95
CA ILE A 87 -2.25 9.47 7.88
C ILE A 87 -0.96 9.84 7.14
N PHE A 88 -1.08 10.71 6.15
CA PHE A 88 0.05 11.33 5.46
C PHE A 88 0.22 12.74 6.00
N GLU A 89 1.39 13.02 6.60
CA GLU A 89 1.70 14.32 7.19
C GLU A 89 2.68 15.09 6.30
N VAL A 90 2.35 16.33 5.96
CA VAL A 90 3.25 17.23 5.26
C VAL A 90 4.08 18.02 6.29
N PRO A 91 5.43 18.02 6.19
CA PRO A 91 6.27 18.80 7.09
C PRO A 91 5.89 20.29 7.10
N GLU A 92 5.83 20.90 8.29
CA GLU A 92 5.48 22.32 8.44
C GLU A 92 6.44 23.28 7.72
N SER A 93 7.68 22.84 7.46
CA SER A 93 8.70 23.59 6.73
C SER A 93 8.51 23.64 5.22
N MET A 94 7.55 22.88 4.66
CA MET A 94 7.15 22.95 3.25
C MET A 94 5.95 23.90 3.02
N LYS A 95 5.69 24.82 3.95
CA LYS A 95 4.73 25.93 3.76
C LYS A 95 5.24 27.00 2.80
#